data_AF-K6YX61-F1
#
_entry.id   AF-K6YX61-F1
#
_cell.length_a   1.000
_cell.length_b   1.000
_cell.length_c   1.000
_cell.angle_alpha   90.00
_cell.angle_beta   90.00
_cell.angle_gamma   90.00
#
_symmetry.space_group_name_H-M   'P 1'
#
loop_
_entity.id
_entity.type
_entity.pdbx_description
1 polymer ?
#
loop_
_entity_poly.entity_id
_entity_poly.type
_entity_poly.pdbx_seq_one_letter_code
_entity_poly.pdbx_strand_id
1 'polypeptide(L)' 'MVSASNTTLSIENGMKLAIVDDKGNIVRQGEDVSKEIFDAMTEQVVRNFCSKFSGFTEADFKKSA' A
#
# COMPACT_ATOMS: atom_id res chain seq x y z
N MET A 1 2.81 20.00 7.69
CA MET A 1 3.90 19.06 7.41
C MET A 1 3.38 17.83 6.68
N VAL A 2 3.79 17.65 5.43
CA VAL A 2 3.72 16.36 4.74
C VAL A 2 4.87 15.51 5.27
N SER A 3 4.58 14.29 5.74
CA SER A 3 5.63 13.35 6.17
C SER A 3 5.44 12.01 5.47
N ALA A 4 6.54 11.46 4.98
CA ALA A 4 6.57 10.15 4.33
C ALA A 4 7.58 9.26 5.05
N SER A 5 7.19 8.02 5.29
CA SER A 5 8.04 6.93 5.77
C SER A 5 7.90 5.75 4.82
N ASN A 6 8.71 4.71 5.03
CA ASN A 6 8.60 3.46 4.26
C ASN A 6 7.25 2.75 4.44
N THR A 7 6.43 3.16 5.41
CA THR A 7 5.16 2.51 5.76
C THR A 7 3.97 3.46 5.81
N THR A 8 4.19 4.77 5.64
CA THR A 8 3.14 5.75 5.93
C THR A 8 3.35 7.03 5.13
N LEU A 9 2.26 7.57 4.59
CA LEU A 9 2.20 8.89 4.00
C LEU A 9 1.18 9.72 4.81
N SER A 10 1.66 10.76 5.49
CA SER A 10 0.82 11.71 6.22
C SER A 10 0.71 13.01 5.43
N ILE A 11 -0.54 13.38 5.15
CA ILE A 11 -0.90 14.54 4.34
C ILE A 11 -1.76 15.44 5.21
N GLU A 12 -1.43 16.73 5.26
CA GLU A 12 -2.22 17.71 6.00
C GLU A 12 -3.57 17.98 5.33
N ASN A 13 -4.56 18.33 6.16
CA ASN A 13 -5.85 18.79 5.66
C ASN A 13 -5.69 20.00 4.73
N GLY A 14 -6.35 19.94 3.57
CA GLY A 14 -6.26 20.95 2.51
C GLY A 14 -5.24 20.65 1.41
N MET A 15 -4.40 19.64 1.60
CA MET A 15 -3.45 19.17 0.57
C MET A 15 -4.05 18.03 -0.26
N LYS A 16 -3.62 17.91 -1.52
CA LYS A 16 -4.08 16.87 -2.45
C LYS A 16 -2.88 16.18 -3.12
N LEU A 17 -3.07 14.91 -3.48
CA LEU A 17 -2.09 14.16 -4.26
C LEU A 17 -2.20 14.49 -5.75
N ALA A 18 -1.04 14.53 -6.42
CA ALA A 18 -0.92 14.78 -7.83
C ALA A 18 0.20 13.92 -8.44
N ILE A 19 -0.03 13.45 -9.66
CA ILE A 19 0.98 12.87 -10.54
C ILE A 19 1.52 14.01 -11.39
N VAL A 20 2.83 14.21 -11.33
CA VAL A 20 3.54 15.24 -12.11
C VAL A 20 4.42 14.59 -13.17
N ASP A 21 4.54 15.23 -14.33
CA ASP A 21 5.52 14.84 -15.34
C ASP A 21 6.95 15.29 -14.96
N ASP A 22 7.92 14.91 -15.79
CA ASP A 22 9.33 15.26 -15.64
C ASP A 22 9.61 16.77 -15.76
N LYS A 23 8.65 17.53 -16.28
CA LYS A 23 8.70 19.00 -16.40
C LYS A 23 7.98 19.70 -15.26
N GLY A 24 7.39 18.96 -14.32
CA GLY A 24 6.66 19.48 -13.17
C GLY A 24 5.20 19.87 -13.47
N ASN A 25 4.65 19.49 -14.63
CA ASN A 25 3.25 19.72 -14.92
C ASN A 25 2.38 18.68 -14.22
N ILE A 26 1.26 19.11 -13.67
CA ILE A 26 0.26 18.20 -13.08
C ILE A 26 -0.44 17.45 -14.21
N VAL A 27 -0.21 16.14 -14.27
CA VAL A 27 -0.86 15.22 -15.23
C VAL A 27 -2.21 14.76 -14.69
N ARG A 28 -2.28 14.42 -13.40
CA ARG A 28 -3.50 14.00 -12.69
C ARG A 28 -3.44 14.49 -11.25
N GLN A 29 -4.58 14.77 -10.63
CA GLN A 29 -4.65 15.18 -9.22
C GLN A 29 -6.00 14.84 -8.57
N GLY A 30 -6.04 14.86 -7.24
CA GLY A 30 -7.27 14.71 -6.47
C GLY A 30 -7.54 13.28 -6.02
N GLU A 31 -8.82 12.99 -5.78
CA GLU A 31 -9.26 11.78 -5.08
C GLU A 31 -8.90 10.49 -5.83
N ASP A 32 -8.97 10.50 -7.17
CA ASP A 32 -8.59 9.36 -8.00
C ASP A 32 -7.12 8.98 -7.83
N VAL A 33 -6.23 9.97 -7.73
CA VAL A 33 -4.79 9.75 -7.50
C VAL A 33 -4.56 9.23 -6.09
N SER A 34 -5.25 9.79 -5.11
CA SER A 34 -5.18 9.31 -3.72
C SER A 34 -5.61 7.85 -3.60
N LYS A 35 -6.70 7.47 -4.27
CA LYS A 35 -7.21 6.11 -4.27
C LYS A 35 -6.23 5.14 -4.93
N GLU A 36 -5.71 5.48 -6.10
CA GLU A 36 -4.75 4.65 -6.83
C GLU A 36 -3.48 4.37 -6.01
N ILE A 37 -2.94 5.39 -5.34
CA ILE A 37 -1.79 5.23 -4.45
C ILE A 37 -2.15 4.37 -3.24
N PHE A 38 -3.33 4.60 -2.63
CA PHE A 38 -3.77 3.84 -1.47
C PHE A 38 -4.00 2.36 -1.78
N ASP A 39 -4.58 2.06 -2.94
CA ASP A 39 -4.80 0.70 -3.43
C ASP A 39 -3.45 -0.01 -3.65
N ALA A 40 -2.47 0.66 -4.28
CA ALA A 40 -1.13 0.11 -4.48
C ALA A 40 -0.38 -0.16 -3.16
N MET A 41 -0.47 0.77 -2.19
CA MET A 41 0.09 0.58 -0.84
C MET A 41 -0.57 -0.60 -0.12
N THR A 42 -1.90 -0.72 -0.23
CA THR A 42 -2.67 -1.80 0.39
C THR A 42 -2.27 -3.16 -0.20
N GLU A 43 -2.13 -3.26 -1.51
CA GLU A 43 -1.73 -4.48 -2.20
C GLU A 43 -0.34 -4.95 -1.75
N GLN A 44 0.60 -4.01 -1.52
CA GLN A 44 1.92 -4.34 -1.00
C GLN A 44 1.88 -4.88 0.44
N VAL A 45 1.03 -4.30 1.29
CA VAL A 45 0.82 -4.81 2.66
C VAL A 45 0.21 -6.22 2.62
N VAL A 46 -0.81 -6.44 1.79
CA VAL A 46 -1.45 -7.76 1.62
C VAL A 46 -0.42 -8.80 1.16
N ARG A 47 0.38 -8.49 0.13
CA ARG A 47 1.45 -9.40 -0.33
C ARG A 47 2.44 -9.75 0.77
N ASN A 48 2.90 -8.76 1.52
CA ASN A 48 3.86 -8.95 2.62
C ASN A 48 3.27 -9.74 3.79
N PHE A 49 1.96 -9.62 4.03
CA PHE A 49 1.26 -10.41 5.03
C PHE A 49 1.09 -11.85 4.56
N CYS A 50 0.56 -12.05 3.34
CA CYS A 50 0.32 -13.37 2.76
C CYS A 50 1.60 -14.17 2.54
N SER A 51 2.74 -13.53 2.22
CA SER A 51 4.03 -14.23 2.05
C SER A 51 4.52 -14.92 3.32
N LYS A 52 4.02 -14.52 4.49
CA LYS A 52 4.34 -15.15 5.77
C LYS A 52 3.48 -16.38 6.07
N PHE A 53 2.40 -16.59 5.32
CA PHE A 53 1.58 -17.79 5.44
C PHE A 53 2.05 -18.84 4.44
N SER A 54 2.59 -19.93 4.96
CA SER A 54 2.68 -21.17 4.21
C SER A 54 1.38 -21.94 4.40
N GLY A 55 0.86 -22.54 3.32
CA GLY A 55 -0.31 -23.42 3.42
C GLY A 55 -0.02 -24.58 4.37
N PHE A 56 -1.07 -25.08 5.05
CA PHE A 56 -0.93 -26.24 5.92
C PHE A 56 -0.44 -27.44 5.11
N THR A 57 0.54 -28.14 5.65
CA THR A 57 1.06 -29.40 5.18
C THR A 57 0.48 -30.54 6.01
N GLU A 58 0.52 -31.77 5.51
CA GLU A 58 0.10 -32.96 6.30
C GLU A 58 0.87 -33.07 7.63
N ALA A 59 2.09 -32.52 7.70
CA ALA A 59 2.90 -32.48 8.92
C ALA A 59 2.33 -31.56 10.01
N ASP A 60 1.49 -30.58 9.63
CA ASP A 60 0.83 -29.66 10.58
C ASP A 60 -0.36 -30.31 11.29
N PHE A 61 -0.89 -31.41 10.75
CA PHE A 61 -1.95 -32.19 11.37
C PHE A 61 -1.34 -33.33 12.19
N LYS A 62 -1.09 -33.08 13.49
CA LYS A 62 -0.78 -34.15 14.45
C LYS A 62 -1.90 -35.18 14.38
N LYS A 63 -1.59 -36.42 13.98
CA LYS A 63 -2.49 -37.55 14.19
C LYS A 63 -2.73 -37.64 15.70
N SER A 64 -3.93 -37.29 16.14
CA SER A 64 -4.41 -37.61 17.48
C SER A 64 -4.28 -39.12 17.65
N ALA A 65 -3.37 -39.54 18.53
CA ALA A 65 -3.20 -40.93 18.93
C ALA A 65 -4.34 -41.38 19.84
#